data_AF-A0A8B9AGH6-F1
#
_entry.id   AF-A0A8B9AGH6-F1
#
_cell.length_a   1.000
_cell.length_b   1.000
_cell.length_c   1.000
_cell.angle_alpha   90.00
_cell.angle_beta   90.00
_cell.angle_gamma   90.00
#
_symmetry.space_group_name_H-M   'P 1'
#
loop_
_entity.id
_entity.type
_entity.pdbx_description
1 polymer ?
#
loop_
_entity_poly.entity_id
_entity_poly.type
_entity_poly.pdbx_seq_one_letter_code
_entity_poly.pdbx_strand_id
1 'polypeptide(L)'
;MYKDWRKERVELLKELLQKGVDVEPLPVLKQETLILWGDQDKVFPLPLAFHLQSMGSFCSRQKPYNEADTEENEQDAEIERRIARETKAEQHIHKLLLLGAGESGKSTIFKQIKLLFQTGFDEAELRSYTSVIHANVYQTIKILYDGAKELAQNESDSSKYVVSLDNKDLGEKLSEIGSRLDYPYLTKEITNEIKTLWNDAAIQETYARGNILQVPDCAQYFMENLERLSEADYVPTKEDVLYARVRTTGVVEIQFSPVGESRKSGEVYRLYDVGGQRNERRKWIHLFEGVTAVIFCAAISEYDQMLFEDETKNRMMETKELFDWVLKQSCFENTSFMLFLNKFDIFEKKVQKVPLNICEWFRDYQPMASGKQEVEHAYEFVKKKFEELYFQSTKPERVDRVFKIYRTTALDQKLVKKTFKLVDETLRRRNLIEAGLL
;
A
#
# COMPACT_ATOMS: atom_id res chain seq x y z
N MET A 1 31.39 33.52 -19.48
CA MET A 1 30.12 33.03 -18.90
C MET A 1 29.48 33.95 -17.85
N TYR A 2 30.08 35.10 -17.48
CA TYR A 2 29.53 36.00 -16.44
C TYR A 2 29.05 37.38 -16.96
N LYS A 3 29.07 37.62 -18.28
CA LYS A 3 28.63 38.92 -18.85
C LYS A 3 27.12 39.01 -19.11
N ASP A 4 26.43 37.87 -19.32
CA ASP A 4 25.02 37.85 -19.73
C ASP A 4 24.02 37.99 -18.56
N TRP A 5 24.42 37.62 -17.34
CA TRP A 5 23.62 37.75 -16.10
C TRP A 5 23.12 39.16 -15.80
N ARG A 6 23.84 40.20 -16.23
CA ARG A 6 23.40 41.59 -16.04
C ARG A 6 22.29 41.99 -17.00
N LYS A 7 22.25 41.40 -18.20
CA LYS A 7 21.25 41.74 -19.22
C LYS A 7 19.91 41.09 -18.86
N GLU A 8 19.95 39.84 -18.43
CA GLU A 8 18.79 39.04 -18.01
C GLU A 8 18.16 39.56 -16.72
N ARG A 9 18.98 39.99 -15.73
CA ARG A 9 18.47 40.69 -14.53
C ARG A 9 17.74 42.00 -14.88
N VAL A 10 18.23 42.73 -15.88
CA VAL A 10 17.62 43.99 -16.31
C VAL A 10 16.32 43.75 -17.09
N GLU A 11 16.23 42.65 -17.84
CA GLU A 11 14.99 42.24 -18.53
C GLU A 11 13.91 41.78 -17.55
N LEU A 12 14.28 40.95 -16.55
CA LEU A 12 13.37 40.53 -15.48
C LEU A 12 12.84 41.74 -14.68
N LEU A 13 13.72 42.68 -14.34
CA LEU A 13 13.33 43.89 -13.61
C LEU A 13 12.37 44.76 -14.44
N LYS A 14 12.60 44.88 -15.76
CA LYS A 14 11.71 45.62 -16.66
C LYS A 14 10.33 44.97 -16.79
N GLU A 15 10.27 43.64 -16.84
CA GLU A 15 9.00 42.91 -16.95
C GLU A 15 8.18 42.98 -15.65
N LEU A 16 8.84 42.93 -14.49
CA LEU A 16 8.19 43.10 -13.18
C LEU A 16 7.68 44.53 -12.97
N LEU A 17 8.42 45.54 -13.44
CA LEU A 17 7.99 46.95 -13.43
C LEU A 17 6.82 47.20 -14.39
N GLN A 18 6.77 46.55 -15.56
CA GLN A 18 5.63 46.63 -16.49
C GLN A 18 4.35 46.02 -15.92
N LYS A 19 4.46 45.03 -15.01
CA LYS A 19 3.33 44.36 -14.37
C LYS A 19 2.85 45.06 -13.09
N GLY A 20 3.42 46.23 -12.75
CA GLY A 20 2.97 47.07 -11.64
C GLY A 20 3.25 46.47 -10.26
N VAL A 21 4.27 45.62 -10.14
CA VAL A 21 4.65 45.00 -8.86
C VAL A 21 5.57 45.95 -8.11
N ASP A 22 5.13 46.44 -6.95
CA ASP A 22 5.99 47.21 -6.04
C ASP A 22 7.18 46.35 -5.60
N VAL A 23 8.37 46.95 -5.67
CA VAL A 23 9.66 46.23 -5.64
C VAL A 23 10.11 45.85 -4.22
N GLU A 24 9.35 46.22 -3.18
CA GLU A 24 9.67 45.84 -1.80
C GLU A 24 8.42 45.42 -1.02
N PRO A 25 8.40 44.20 -0.43
CA PRO A 25 9.38 43.14 -0.60
C PRO A 25 9.20 42.40 -1.95
N LEU A 26 10.30 41.92 -2.54
CA LEU A 26 10.28 41.08 -3.75
C LEU A 26 9.31 39.90 -3.54
N PRO A 27 8.41 39.60 -4.49
CA PRO A 27 7.43 38.54 -4.32
C PRO A 27 8.11 37.18 -4.18
N VAL A 28 7.66 36.41 -3.18
CA VAL A 28 8.02 34.99 -3.03
C VAL A 28 7.50 34.23 -4.24
N LEU A 29 8.42 33.65 -5.03
CA LEU A 29 8.07 32.83 -6.18
C LEU A 29 7.31 31.59 -5.68
N LYS A 30 6.06 31.43 -6.12
CA LYS A 30 5.24 30.26 -5.77
C LYS A 30 5.78 29.01 -6.49
N GLN A 31 5.55 27.84 -5.90
CA GLN A 31 5.98 26.55 -6.44
C GLN A 31 5.45 26.30 -7.87
N GLU A 32 4.28 26.84 -8.20
CA GLU A 32 3.69 26.86 -9.56
C GLU A 32 4.56 27.62 -10.57
N THR A 33 5.24 28.69 -10.14
CA THR A 33 6.14 29.49 -10.98
C THR A 33 7.47 28.76 -11.24
N LEU A 34 7.92 27.94 -10.29
CA LEU A 34 9.08 27.04 -10.44
C LEU A 34 8.78 25.86 -11.38
N ILE A 35 7.53 25.39 -11.40
CA ILE A 35 7.06 24.25 -12.23
C ILE A 35 7.01 24.61 -13.72
N LEU A 36 6.68 25.86 -14.08
CA LEU A 36 6.64 26.27 -15.50
C LEU A 36 7.99 26.22 -16.21
N TRP A 37 9.11 26.19 -15.47
CA TRP A 37 10.47 26.27 -16.01
C TRP A 37 11.26 24.95 -15.83
N GLY A 38 10.59 23.88 -15.38
CA GLY A 38 11.25 22.68 -14.86
C GLY A 38 11.46 21.49 -15.81
N ASP A 39 10.92 21.50 -17.04
CA ASP A 39 10.94 20.28 -17.88
C ASP A 39 11.71 20.40 -19.21
N GLN A 40 12.31 21.55 -19.54
CA GLN A 40 13.12 21.71 -20.76
C GLN A 40 14.38 22.59 -20.63
N ASP A 41 14.68 23.19 -19.47
CA ASP A 41 15.71 24.23 -19.41
C ASP A 41 17.03 23.76 -18.78
N LYS A 42 18.15 23.93 -19.50
CA LYS A 42 19.52 23.68 -19.00
C LYS A 42 20.09 24.87 -18.22
N VAL A 43 19.25 25.83 -17.86
CA VAL A 43 19.63 27.17 -17.36
C VAL A 43 19.61 27.28 -15.83
N PHE A 44 19.09 26.30 -15.08
CA PHE A 44 19.10 26.37 -13.61
C PHE A 44 19.36 25.01 -12.92
N PRO A 45 20.61 24.70 -12.54
CA PRO A 45 20.89 23.51 -11.75
C PRO A 45 20.24 23.60 -10.36
N LEU A 46 19.48 22.57 -9.95
CA LEU A 46 18.95 22.39 -8.58
C LEU A 46 19.98 22.67 -7.44
N PRO A 47 21.28 22.38 -7.59
CA PRO A 47 22.29 22.77 -6.60
C PRO A 47 22.44 24.28 -6.38
N LEU A 48 22.15 25.11 -7.40
CA LEU A 48 22.19 26.57 -7.32
C LEU A 48 20.96 27.15 -6.61
N ALA A 49 19.81 26.49 -6.70
CA ALA A 49 18.63 26.84 -5.91
C ALA A 49 18.88 26.64 -4.40
N PHE A 50 19.60 25.57 -4.04
CA PHE A 50 20.02 25.31 -2.66
C PHE A 50 21.05 26.34 -2.15
N HIS A 51 21.97 26.80 -3.02
CA HIS A 51 22.91 27.87 -2.69
C HIS A 51 22.27 29.25 -2.54
N LEU A 52 21.18 29.55 -3.26
CA LEU A 52 20.42 30.79 -3.08
C LEU A 52 19.64 30.79 -1.75
N GLN A 53 19.16 29.63 -1.31
CA GLN A 53 18.53 29.47 0.00
C GLN A 53 19.56 29.60 1.15
N SER A 54 20.79 29.10 0.97
CA SER A 54 21.86 29.25 1.98
C SER A 54 22.53 30.63 1.99
N MET A 55 22.55 31.35 0.86
CA MET A 55 23.04 32.74 0.80
C MET A 55 22.03 33.78 1.29
N GLY A 56 20.73 33.43 1.36
CA GLY A 56 19.71 34.25 2.05
C GLY A 56 20.01 34.44 3.53
N SER A 57 20.81 33.56 4.13
CA SER A 57 21.26 33.65 5.53
C SER A 57 22.59 34.38 5.73
N PHE A 58 23.24 34.91 4.68
CA PHE A 58 24.57 35.54 4.80
C PHE A 58 24.62 37.06 4.60
N CYS A 59 23.47 37.72 4.40
CA CYS A 59 23.40 39.18 4.31
C CYS A 59 22.63 39.79 5.48
N SER A 60 23.16 39.65 6.70
CA SER A 60 22.92 40.63 7.76
C SER A 60 24.19 40.84 8.56
N ARG A 61 24.97 41.85 8.16
CA ARG A 61 25.94 42.47 9.04
C ARG A 61 25.82 43.98 8.94
N GLN A 62 25.52 44.56 10.11
CA GLN A 62 25.64 45.95 10.52
C GLN A 62 24.49 46.89 10.12
N LYS A 63 23.48 46.94 10.99
CA LYS A 63 22.72 48.17 11.26
C LYS A 63 22.78 48.50 12.76
N PRO A 64 22.76 49.78 13.16
CA PRO A 64 22.88 50.20 14.55
C PRO A 64 21.56 50.01 15.29
N TYR A 65 21.67 49.52 16.52
CA TYR A 65 20.60 49.30 17.51
C TYR A 65 19.51 50.38 17.49
N ASN A 66 18.28 49.97 17.21
CA ASN A 66 17.05 50.71 17.54
C ASN A 66 16.02 49.74 18.16
N GLU A 67 15.13 50.25 19.02
CA GLU A 67 14.12 49.48 19.80
C GLU A 67 13.11 48.66 18.95
N ALA A 68 13.14 48.78 17.62
CA ALA A 68 12.40 47.90 16.70
C ALA A 68 13.06 46.51 16.54
N ASP A 69 14.36 46.39 16.85
CA ASP A 69 15.12 45.14 16.77
C ASP A 69 14.74 44.15 17.90
N THR A 70 14.18 44.63 19.01
CA THR A 70 13.81 43.75 20.14
C THR A 70 12.60 42.86 19.82
N GLU A 71 11.59 43.39 19.14
CA GLU A 71 10.42 42.58 18.73
C GLU A 71 10.78 41.62 17.59
N GLU A 72 11.62 42.02 16.64
CA GLU A 72 12.10 41.16 15.54
C GLU A 72 13.01 40.03 16.07
N ASN A 73 13.92 40.33 17.00
CA ASN A 73 14.74 39.32 17.68
C ASN A 73 13.92 38.38 18.56
N GLU A 74 12.83 38.86 19.19
CA GLU A 74 11.91 38.01 19.95
C GLU A 74 11.10 37.08 19.04
N GLN A 75 10.68 37.56 17.88
CA GLN A 75 10.02 36.75 16.86
C GLN A 75 10.97 35.70 16.28
N ASP A 76 12.20 36.07 15.94
CA ASP A 76 13.23 35.14 15.46
C ASP A 76 13.58 34.09 16.51
N ALA A 77 13.74 34.49 17.78
CA ALA A 77 13.98 33.55 18.87
C ALA A 77 12.79 32.61 19.10
N GLU A 78 11.55 33.07 18.92
CA GLU A 78 10.36 32.21 19.01
C GLU A 78 10.26 31.26 17.82
N ILE A 79 10.63 31.69 16.61
CA ILE A 79 10.73 30.84 15.42
C ILE A 79 11.80 29.76 15.63
N GLU A 80 13.00 30.11 16.08
CA GLU A 80 14.05 29.14 16.39
C GLU A 80 13.63 28.14 17.48
N ARG A 81 12.93 28.61 18.53
CA ARG A 81 12.36 27.71 19.54
C ARG A 81 11.31 26.76 18.96
N ARG A 82 10.45 27.25 18.06
CA ARG A 82 9.46 26.40 17.37
C ARG A 82 10.13 25.36 16.50
N ILE A 83 11.08 25.77 15.67
CA ILE A 83 11.89 24.87 14.83
C ILE A 83 12.58 23.82 15.71
N ALA A 84 13.26 24.23 16.78
CA ALA A 84 13.94 23.28 17.67
C ALA A 84 12.96 22.30 18.36
N ARG A 85 11.77 22.76 18.74
CA ARG A 85 10.71 21.88 19.29
C ARG A 85 10.19 20.90 18.24
N GLU A 86 9.94 21.38 17.02
CA GLU A 86 9.46 20.56 15.90
C GLU A 86 10.51 19.54 15.47
N THR A 87 11.77 19.93 15.29
CA THR A 87 12.89 19.02 14.99
C THR A 87 13.04 17.95 16.07
N LYS A 88 12.91 18.32 17.35
CA LYS A 88 12.96 17.35 18.45
C LYS A 88 11.74 16.42 18.46
N ALA A 89 10.56 16.91 18.09
CA ALA A 89 9.38 16.06 17.95
C ALA A 89 9.51 15.10 16.76
N GLU A 90 10.06 15.56 15.63
CA GLU A 90 10.30 14.76 14.44
C GLU A 90 11.33 13.64 14.65
N GLN A 91 12.31 13.83 15.54
CA GLN A 91 13.27 12.78 15.92
C GLN A 91 12.61 11.51 16.49
N HIS A 92 11.39 11.63 17.03
CA HIS A 92 10.61 10.51 17.59
C HIS A 92 9.52 10.02 16.63
N ILE A 93 9.47 10.51 15.39
CA ILE A 93 8.53 10.06 14.35
C ILE A 93 9.20 9.05 13.44
N HIS A 94 8.74 7.80 13.51
CA HIS A 94 9.23 6.70 12.68
C HIS A 94 8.34 6.52 11.46
N LYS A 95 8.91 6.76 10.28
CA LYS A 95 8.20 6.60 9.00
C LYS A 95 8.22 5.14 8.56
N LEU A 96 7.03 4.56 8.42
CA LEU A 96 6.79 3.20 7.94
C LEU A 96 6.10 3.23 6.59
N LEU A 97 6.57 2.41 5.65
CA LEU A 97 6.00 2.32 4.31
C LEU A 97 5.50 0.90 4.01
N LEU A 98 4.22 0.76 3.67
CA LEU A 98 3.65 -0.50 3.19
C LEU A 98 3.92 -0.66 1.70
N LEU A 99 4.74 -1.64 1.31
CA LEU A 99 5.03 -1.95 -0.10
C LEU A 99 4.61 -3.38 -0.43
N GLY A 100 4.50 -3.67 -1.73
CA GLY A 100 4.12 -4.99 -2.24
C GLY A 100 3.16 -4.91 -3.43
N ALA A 101 2.99 -6.02 -4.14
CA ALA A 101 2.17 -6.11 -5.34
C ALA A 101 0.68 -5.76 -5.07
N GLY A 102 -0.11 -5.58 -6.12
CA GLY A 102 -1.56 -5.45 -6.00
C GLY A 102 -2.14 -6.61 -5.18
N GLU A 103 -3.15 -6.34 -4.36
CA GLU A 103 -3.87 -7.37 -3.59
C GLU A 103 -3.04 -8.15 -2.55
N SER A 104 -1.79 -7.77 -2.27
CA SER A 104 -0.94 -8.47 -1.31
C SER A 104 -1.36 -8.32 0.17
N GLY A 105 -2.37 -7.48 0.44
CA GLY A 105 -2.94 -7.25 1.77
C GLY A 105 -2.45 -6.00 2.51
N LYS A 106 -1.73 -5.09 1.83
CA LYS A 106 -1.26 -3.80 2.42
C LYS A 106 -2.39 -3.03 3.10
N SER A 107 -3.46 -2.71 2.38
CA SER A 107 -4.59 -1.94 2.91
C SER A 107 -5.32 -2.69 4.03
N THR A 108 -5.31 -4.03 4.02
CA THR A 108 -5.85 -4.83 5.13
C THR A 108 -4.99 -4.68 6.39
N ILE A 109 -3.66 -4.74 6.26
CA ILE A 109 -2.74 -4.45 7.38
C ILE A 109 -2.93 -3.01 7.87
N PHE A 110 -3.06 -2.03 6.96
CA PHE A 110 -3.32 -0.63 7.31
C PHE A 110 -4.61 -0.48 8.15
N LYS A 111 -5.71 -1.08 7.69
CA LYS A 111 -6.99 -1.13 8.42
C LYS A 111 -6.84 -1.78 9.80
N GLN A 112 -6.06 -2.86 9.93
CA GLN A 112 -5.78 -3.49 11.22
C GLN A 112 -5.01 -2.57 12.16
N ILE A 113 -4.00 -1.85 11.68
CA ILE A 113 -3.24 -0.89 12.49
C ILE A 113 -4.16 0.22 13.01
N LYS A 114 -5.04 0.76 12.15
CA LYS A 114 -6.07 1.72 12.56
C LYS A 114 -7.00 1.14 13.64
N LEU A 115 -7.45 -0.10 13.49
CA LEU A 115 -8.29 -0.78 14.48
C LEU A 115 -7.58 -1.04 15.82
N LEU A 116 -6.28 -1.31 15.80
CA LEU A 116 -5.50 -1.72 16.97
C LEU A 116 -4.93 -0.55 17.77
N PHE A 117 -4.53 0.53 17.09
CA PHE A 117 -3.73 1.61 17.67
C PHE A 117 -4.34 3.01 17.52
N GLN A 118 -5.50 3.13 16.88
CA GLN A 118 -6.31 4.35 16.86
C GLN A 118 -7.70 4.07 17.47
N THR A 119 -8.66 4.98 17.26
CA THR A 119 -10.05 4.83 17.73
C THR A 119 -10.85 3.77 16.95
N GLY A 120 -10.26 3.18 15.91
CA GLY A 120 -10.93 2.26 14.99
C GLY A 120 -11.78 2.99 13.95
N PHE A 121 -12.83 2.32 13.47
CA PHE A 121 -13.80 2.88 12.53
C PHE A 121 -15.02 3.40 13.29
N ASP A 122 -15.40 4.64 13.05
CA ASP A 122 -16.68 5.18 13.52
C ASP A 122 -17.84 4.68 12.64
N GLU A 123 -19.08 4.92 13.07
CA GLU A 123 -20.26 4.42 12.35
C GLU A 123 -20.39 5.04 10.95
N ALA A 124 -20.02 6.30 10.77
CA ALA A 124 -20.09 6.97 9.47
C ALA A 124 -19.09 6.33 8.48
N GLU A 125 -17.89 6.04 8.96
CA GLU A 125 -16.86 5.35 8.19
C GLU A 125 -17.28 3.91 7.87
N LEU A 126 -17.83 3.17 8.83
CA LEU A 126 -18.39 1.83 8.59
C LEU A 126 -19.46 1.88 7.50
N ARG A 127 -20.43 2.80 7.59
CA ARG A 127 -21.49 2.97 6.59
C ARG A 127 -20.98 3.35 5.21
N SER A 128 -19.84 4.05 5.11
CA SER A 128 -19.21 4.37 3.83
C SER A 128 -18.74 3.12 3.06
N TYR A 129 -18.50 2.01 3.75
CA TYR A 129 -18.11 0.74 3.12
C TYR A 129 -19.30 -0.06 2.58
N THR A 130 -20.55 0.29 2.92
CA THR A 130 -21.73 -0.47 2.49
C THR A 130 -21.79 -0.60 0.97
N SER A 131 -21.65 0.52 0.25
CA SER A 131 -21.68 0.54 -1.22
C SER A 131 -20.52 -0.25 -1.84
N VAL A 132 -19.34 -0.21 -1.21
CA VAL A 132 -18.16 -0.98 -1.64
C VAL A 132 -18.42 -2.48 -1.49
N ILE A 133 -18.96 -2.91 -0.35
CA ILE A 133 -19.23 -4.32 -0.07
C ILE A 133 -20.29 -4.85 -1.04
N HIS A 134 -21.36 -4.07 -1.27
CA HIS A 134 -22.36 -4.42 -2.29
C HIS A 134 -21.70 -4.54 -3.67
N ALA A 135 -20.89 -3.56 -4.09
CA ALA A 135 -20.16 -3.65 -5.36
C ALA A 135 -19.25 -4.88 -5.45
N ASN A 136 -18.56 -5.26 -4.36
CA ASN A 136 -17.74 -6.47 -4.32
C ASN A 136 -18.56 -7.75 -4.50
N VAL A 137 -19.78 -7.82 -3.94
CA VAL A 137 -20.71 -8.95 -4.16
C VAL A 137 -21.06 -9.09 -5.65
N TYR A 138 -21.48 -7.99 -6.28
CA TYR A 138 -21.84 -7.99 -7.71
C TYR A 138 -20.64 -8.31 -8.62
N GLN A 139 -19.47 -7.74 -8.32
CA GLN A 139 -18.26 -8.05 -9.09
C GLN A 139 -17.88 -9.52 -8.96
N THR A 140 -18.01 -10.11 -7.76
CA THR A 140 -17.70 -11.53 -7.54
C THR A 140 -18.61 -12.43 -8.36
N ILE A 141 -19.94 -12.24 -8.28
CA ILE A 141 -20.87 -13.10 -9.01
C ILE A 141 -20.75 -12.92 -10.52
N LYS A 142 -20.46 -11.70 -10.98
CA LYS A 142 -20.17 -11.41 -12.39
C LYS A 142 -18.94 -12.17 -12.89
N ILE A 143 -17.82 -12.10 -12.18
CA ILE A 143 -16.58 -12.80 -12.57
C ILE A 143 -16.83 -14.30 -12.69
N LEU A 144 -17.61 -14.88 -11.77
CA LEU A 144 -17.94 -16.30 -11.80
C LEU A 144 -18.84 -16.66 -12.98
N TYR A 145 -19.87 -15.86 -13.25
CA TYR A 145 -20.77 -16.11 -14.37
C TYR A 145 -20.06 -15.97 -15.73
N ASP A 146 -19.30 -14.90 -15.92
CA ASP A 146 -18.54 -14.68 -17.16
C ASP A 146 -17.44 -15.75 -17.33
N GLY A 147 -16.76 -16.11 -16.24
CA GLY A 147 -15.77 -17.18 -16.23
C GLY A 147 -16.38 -18.55 -16.57
N ALA A 148 -17.61 -18.84 -16.12
CA ALA A 148 -18.32 -20.06 -16.48
C ALA A 148 -18.59 -20.11 -17.99
N LYS A 149 -19.01 -19.00 -18.59
CA LYS A 149 -19.21 -18.88 -20.04
C LYS A 149 -17.92 -19.11 -20.82
N GLU A 150 -16.81 -18.54 -20.37
CA GLU A 150 -15.51 -18.70 -21.01
C GLU A 150 -15.00 -20.15 -20.93
N LEU A 151 -15.07 -20.76 -19.74
CA LEU A 151 -14.66 -22.16 -19.54
C LEU A 151 -15.53 -23.13 -20.33
N ALA A 152 -16.84 -22.88 -20.43
CA ALA A 152 -17.74 -23.68 -21.26
C ALA A 152 -17.40 -23.63 -22.77
N GLN A 153 -16.70 -22.60 -23.23
CA GLN A 153 -16.29 -22.48 -24.64
C GLN A 153 -14.93 -23.11 -24.91
N ASN A 154 -14.01 -23.04 -23.93
CA ASN A 154 -12.59 -23.32 -24.14
C ASN A 154 -12.13 -24.68 -23.57
N GLU A 155 -12.83 -25.23 -22.58
CA GLU A 155 -12.45 -26.50 -21.95
C GLU A 155 -13.07 -27.71 -22.65
N SER A 156 -12.33 -28.81 -22.68
CA SER A 156 -12.77 -30.07 -23.30
C SER A 156 -13.96 -30.71 -22.57
N ASP A 157 -14.09 -30.46 -21.27
CA ASP A 157 -15.22 -30.88 -20.43
C ASP A 157 -16.20 -29.72 -20.18
N SER A 158 -16.63 -29.09 -21.29
CA SER A 158 -17.42 -27.87 -21.29
C SER A 158 -18.76 -27.99 -20.55
N SER A 159 -19.35 -29.18 -20.53
CA SER A 159 -20.68 -29.43 -19.97
C SER A 159 -20.80 -29.06 -18.48
N LYS A 160 -19.70 -29.16 -17.71
CA LYS A 160 -19.68 -28.84 -16.28
C LYS A 160 -19.78 -27.35 -15.98
N TYR A 161 -19.45 -26.49 -16.94
CA TYR A 161 -19.46 -25.04 -16.78
C TYR A 161 -20.69 -24.39 -17.43
N VAL A 162 -21.60 -25.19 -17.99
CA VAL A 162 -22.85 -24.67 -18.56
C VAL A 162 -23.85 -24.39 -17.44
N VAL A 163 -24.05 -23.10 -17.17
CA VAL A 163 -25.08 -22.62 -16.23
C VAL A 163 -26.45 -23.13 -16.67
N SER A 164 -27.27 -23.56 -15.69
CA SER A 164 -28.60 -24.10 -15.97
C SER A 164 -29.49 -23.10 -16.72
N LEU A 165 -30.41 -23.62 -17.55
CA LEU A 165 -31.32 -22.79 -18.35
C LEU A 165 -32.15 -21.83 -17.47
N ASP A 166 -32.59 -22.31 -16.31
CA ASP A 166 -33.38 -21.53 -15.35
C ASP A 166 -32.59 -20.35 -14.75
N ASN A 167 -31.26 -20.49 -14.64
CA ASN A 167 -30.37 -19.46 -14.09
C ASN A 167 -29.68 -18.61 -15.17
N LYS A 168 -29.90 -18.89 -16.45
CA LYS A 168 -29.20 -18.19 -17.53
C LYS A 168 -29.59 -16.72 -17.60
N ASP A 169 -30.88 -16.42 -17.65
CA ASP A 169 -31.40 -15.06 -17.71
C ASP A 169 -31.05 -14.27 -16.43
N LEU A 170 -31.04 -14.97 -15.30
CA LEU A 170 -30.61 -14.46 -14.01
C LEU A 170 -29.14 -14.00 -14.04
N GLY A 171 -28.26 -14.85 -14.57
CA GLY A 171 -26.84 -14.55 -14.70
C GLY A 171 -26.56 -13.39 -15.65
N GLU A 172 -27.26 -13.29 -16.79
CA GLU A 172 -27.13 -12.15 -17.71
C GLU A 172 -27.54 -10.85 -17.03
N LYS A 173 -28.68 -10.84 -16.33
CA LYS A 173 -29.15 -9.67 -15.56
C LYS A 173 -28.12 -9.21 -14.53
N LEU A 174 -27.59 -10.14 -13.72
CA LEU A 174 -26.62 -9.81 -12.67
C LEU A 174 -25.27 -9.34 -13.25
N SER A 175 -24.81 -9.95 -14.35
CA SER A 175 -23.61 -9.54 -15.07
C SER A 175 -23.77 -8.13 -15.68
N GLU A 176 -24.93 -7.81 -16.25
CA GLU A 176 -25.24 -6.47 -16.78
C GLU A 176 -25.24 -5.41 -15.68
N ILE A 177 -25.89 -5.68 -14.53
CA ILE A 177 -25.92 -4.75 -13.40
C ILE A 177 -24.50 -4.47 -12.89
N GLY A 178 -23.69 -5.51 -12.69
CA GLY A 178 -22.31 -5.39 -12.22
C GLY A 178 -21.37 -4.71 -13.22
N SER A 179 -21.74 -4.68 -14.51
CA SER A 179 -21.01 -3.95 -15.56
C SER A 179 -21.40 -2.48 -15.67
N ARG A 180 -22.68 -2.15 -15.45
CA ARG A 180 -23.23 -0.81 -15.73
C ARG A 180 -23.17 0.13 -14.53
N LEU A 181 -23.28 -0.40 -13.31
CA LEU A 181 -23.34 0.40 -12.09
C LEU A 181 -22.05 0.23 -11.29
N ASP A 182 -21.40 1.34 -10.94
CA ASP A 182 -20.20 1.30 -10.09
C ASP A 182 -20.52 0.87 -8.65
N TYR A 183 -21.70 1.25 -8.14
CA TYR A 183 -22.15 1.00 -6.77
C TYR A 183 -23.61 0.51 -6.74
N PRO A 184 -23.88 -0.72 -7.22
CA PRO A 184 -25.22 -1.30 -7.14
C PRO A 184 -25.62 -1.56 -5.68
N TYR A 185 -26.89 -1.35 -5.36
CA TYR A 185 -27.43 -1.63 -4.02
C TYR A 185 -27.95 -3.06 -3.94
N LEU A 186 -27.54 -3.79 -2.90
CA LEU A 186 -27.95 -5.18 -2.68
C LEU A 186 -29.32 -5.24 -1.97
N THR A 187 -30.39 -5.49 -2.72
CA THR A 187 -31.74 -5.70 -2.17
C THR A 187 -31.98 -7.17 -1.82
N LYS A 188 -32.97 -7.46 -0.97
CA LYS A 188 -33.36 -8.84 -0.63
C LYS A 188 -33.75 -9.69 -1.85
N GLU A 189 -34.38 -9.06 -2.84
CA GLU A 189 -34.72 -9.72 -4.11
C GLU A 189 -33.45 -10.15 -4.85
N ILE A 190 -32.50 -9.21 -5.06
CA ILE A 190 -31.25 -9.53 -5.73
C ILE A 190 -30.39 -10.52 -4.91
N THR A 191 -30.40 -10.44 -3.58
CA THR A 191 -29.74 -11.43 -2.71
C THR A 191 -30.22 -12.84 -3.01
N ASN A 192 -31.53 -13.06 -3.14
CA ASN A 192 -32.07 -14.37 -3.47
C ASN A 192 -31.64 -14.82 -4.88
N GLU A 193 -31.61 -13.90 -5.84
CA GLU A 193 -31.12 -14.17 -7.19
C GLU A 193 -29.63 -14.59 -7.18
N ILE A 194 -28.77 -13.84 -6.50
CA ILE A 194 -27.34 -14.15 -6.35
C ILE A 194 -27.15 -15.48 -5.63
N LYS A 195 -27.93 -15.76 -4.58
CA LYS A 195 -27.86 -17.01 -3.83
C LYS A 195 -28.26 -18.20 -4.70
N THR A 196 -29.30 -18.06 -5.53
CA THR A 196 -29.72 -19.09 -6.50
C THR A 196 -28.61 -19.35 -7.51
N LEU A 197 -28.02 -18.30 -8.08
CA LEU A 197 -26.92 -18.44 -9.05
C LEU A 197 -25.65 -19.02 -8.42
N TRP A 198 -25.29 -18.60 -7.20
CA TRP A 198 -24.15 -19.14 -6.46
C TRP A 198 -24.27 -20.64 -6.22
N ASN A 199 -25.47 -21.15 -5.96
CA ASN A 199 -25.72 -22.57 -5.75
C ASN A 199 -25.81 -23.40 -7.04
N ASP A 200 -25.72 -22.77 -8.22
CA ASP A 200 -25.65 -23.48 -9.49
C ASP A 200 -24.35 -24.31 -9.57
N ALA A 201 -24.45 -25.56 -10.01
CA ALA A 201 -23.31 -26.47 -10.08
C ALA A 201 -22.19 -25.92 -10.98
N ALA A 202 -22.54 -25.27 -12.10
CA ALA A 202 -21.56 -24.68 -12.99
C ALA A 202 -20.78 -23.55 -12.32
N ILE A 203 -21.46 -22.72 -11.53
CA ILE A 203 -20.83 -21.62 -10.80
C ILE A 203 -19.90 -22.16 -9.70
N GLN A 204 -20.29 -23.24 -9.02
CA GLN A 204 -19.42 -23.90 -8.03
C GLN A 204 -18.19 -24.56 -8.67
N GLU A 205 -18.33 -25.21 -9.82
CA GLU A 205 -17.20 -25.75 -10.59
C GLU A 205 -16.27 -24.64 -11.10
N THR A 206 -16.83 -23.52 -11.56
CA THR A 206 -16.06 -22.33 -11.94
C THR A 206 -15.33 -21.71 -10.75
N TYR A 207 -15.97 -21.62 -9.58
CA TYR A 207 -15.33 -21.13 -8.36
C TYR A 207 -14.15 -22.01 -7.94
N ALA A 208 -14.25 -23.34 -8.11
CA ALA A 208 -13.15 -24.27 -7.85
C ALA A 208 -11.94 -24.03 -8.79
N ARG A 209 -12.17 -23.49 -9.99
CA ARG A 209 -11.15 -23.02 -10.94
C ARG A 209 -10.79 -21.53 -10.75
N GLY A 210 -11.13 -20.94 -9.61
CA GLY A 210 -10.91 -19.52 -9.35
C GLY A 210 -9.45 -19.05 -9.43
N ASN A 211 -8.46 -19.94 -9.46
CA ASN A 211 -7.05 -19.58 -9.61
C ASN A 211 -6.66 -19.14 -11.04
N ILE A 212 -7.37 -19.63 -12.06
CA ILE A 212 -7.18 -19.19 -13.46
C ILE A 212 -8.07 -18.00 -13.82
N LEU A 213 -8.95 -17.60 -12.90
CA LEU A 213 -9.82 -16.44 -13.00
C LEU A 213 -9.35 -15.36 -12.01
N GLN A 214 -9.88 -14.15 -12.14
CA GLN A 214 -9.60 -13.05 -11.20
C GLN A 214 -10.59 -13.03 -10.03
N VAL A 215 -10.98 -14.22 -9.51
CA VAL A 215 -11.93 -14.34 -8.40
C VAL A 215 -11.29 -13.82 -7.11
N PRO A 216 -11.95 -12.90 -6.37
CA PRO A 216 -11.39 -12.35 -5.15
C PRO A 216 -11.39 -13.37 -4.00
N ASP A 217 -10.37 -13.34 -3.15
CA ASP A 217 -10.25 -14.22 -1.96
C ASP A 217 -11.43 -14.08 -0.97
N CYS A 218 -12.12 -12.94 -0.97
CA CYS A 218 -13.27 -12.66 -0.12
C CYS A 218 -14.60 -13.20 -0.65
N ALA A 219 -14.61 -13.84 -1.83
CA ALA A 219 -15.81 -14.31 -2.51
C ALA A 219 -16.71 -15.15 -1.59
N GLN A 220 -16.18 -16.24 -1.03
CA GLN A 220 -16.94 -17.13 -0.16
C GLN A 220 -17.51 -16.41 1.07
N TYR A 221 -16.72 -15.55 1.72
CA TYR A 221 -17.17 -14.80 2.90
C TYR A 221 -18.43 -13.98 2.60
N PHE A 222 -18.43 -13.23 1.49
CA PHE A 222 -19.58 -12.43 1.13
C PHE A 222 -20.78 -13.27 0.67
N MET A 223 -20.55 -14.35 -0.08
CA MET A 223 -21.64 -15.25 -0.52
C MET A 223 -22.33 -15.95 0.66
N GLU A 224 -21.60 -16.29 1.72
CA GLU A 224 -22.15 -16.88 2.95
C GLU A 224 -22.90 -15.86 3.83
N ASN A 225 -22.69 -14.56 3.62
CA ASN A 225 -23.26 -13.49 4.44
C ASN A 225 -24.35 -12.65 3.74
N LEU A 226 -24.75 -13.01 2.51
CA LEU A 226 -25.64 -12.20 1.65
C LEU A 226 -26.90 -11.67 2.36
N GLU A 227 -27.56 -12.52 3.16
CA GLU A 227 -28.79 -12.14 3.87
C GLU A 227 -28.56 -10.92 4.77
N ARG A 228 -27.53 -10.99 5.64
CA ARG A 228 -27.12 -9.89 6.53
C ARG A 228 -26.69 -8.64 5.75
N LEU A 229 -25.97 -8.81 4.65
CA LEU A 229 -25.46 -7.70 3.83
C LEU A 229 -26.57 -6.92 3.11
N SER A 230 -27.76 -7.52 2.97
CA SER A 230 -28.91 -6.94 2.24
C SER A 230 -30.04 -6.41 3.12
N GLU A 231 -29.84 -6.40 4.44
CA GLU A 231 -30.79 -5.77 5.37
C GLU A 231 -30.80 -4.25 5.19
N ALA A 232 -31.99 -3.64 5.34
CA ALA A 232 -32.18 -2.22 5.05
C ALA A 232 -31.40 -1.30 6.01
N ASP A 233 -31.17 -1.75 7.24
CA ASP A 233 -30.41 -1.07 8.28
C ASP A 233 -28.97 -1.59 8.41
N TYR A 234 -28.48 -2.36 7.43
CA TYR A 234 -27.15 -2.95 7.43
C TYR A 234 -26.05 -1.91 7.69
N VAL A 235 -25.27 -2.17 8.75
CA VAL A 235 -24.02 -1.49 9.06
C VAL A 235 -22.88 -2.50 8.96
N PRO A 236 -21.85 -2.23 8.14
CA PRO A 236 -20.70 -3.10 8.04
C PRO A 236 -20.03 -3.35 9.38
N THR A 237 -19.71 -4.62 9.64
CA THR A 237 -18.86 -4.99 10.77
C THR A 237 -17.41 -4.64 10.47
N LYS A 238 -16.56 -4.61 11.51
CA LYS A 238 -15.11 -4.46 11.34
C LYS A 238 -14.52 -5.56 10.45
N GLU A 239 -15.07 -6.78 10.52
CA GLU A 239 -14.67 -7.90 9.69
C GLU A 239 -15.06 -7.67 8.22
N ASP A 240 -16.28 -7.20 7.95
CA ASP A 240 -16.71 -6.83 6.60
C ASP A 240 -15.76 -5.81 5.96
N VAL A 241 -15.38 -4.78 6.73
CA VAL A 241 -14.46 -3.73 6.27
C VAL A 241 -13.07 -4.28 5.98
N LEU A 242 -12.60 -5.30 6.72
CA LEU A 242 -11.33 -5.96 6.45
C LEU A 242 -11.37 -6.79 5.16
N TYR A 243 -12.50 -7.43 4.85
CA TYR A 243 -12.74 -8.16 3.59
C TYR A 243 -13.03 -7.24 2.40
N ALA A 244 -13.58 -6.05 2.63
CA ALA A 244 -13.94 -5.10 1.58
C ALA A 244 -12.72 -4.70 0.75
N ARG A 245 -12.81 -4.98 -0.55
CA ARG A 245 -11.77 -4.72 -1.54
C ARG A 245 -12.02 -3.38 -2.21
N VAL A 246 -11.15 -2.43 -1.89
CA VAL A 246 -11.03 -1.15 -2.59
C VAL A 246 -9.66 -1.10 -3.24
N ARG A 247 -9.60 -0.76 -4.53
CA ARG A 247 -8.31 -0.47 -5.17
C ARG A 247 -7.79 0.85 -4.63
N THR A 248 -6.72 0.81 -3.86
CA THR A 248 -6.06 2.02 -3.34
C THR A 248 -5.46 2.81 -4.48
N THR A 249 -6.02 4.00 -4.73
CA THR A 249 -5.50 5.00 -5.64
C THR A 249 -4.85 6.13 -4.83
N GLY A 250 -3.57 6.38 -5.05
CA GLY A 250 -2.82 7.38 -4.29
C GLY A 250 -2.21 6.88 -2.99
N VAL A 251 -2.10 7.78 -2.00
CA VAL A 251 -1.36 7.60 -0.75
C VAL A 251 -2.27 7.95 0.42
N VAL A 252 -2.34 7.06 1.40
CA VAL A 252 -3.08 7.29 2.66
C VAL A 252 -2.11 7.19 3.83
N GLU A 253 -2.22 8.11 4.79
CA GLU A 253 -1.36 8.18 5.98
C GLU A 253 -2.20 7.98 7.25
N ILE A 254 -1.65 7.25 8.23
CA ILE A 254 -2.10 7.30 9.63
C ILE A 254 -0.92 7.50 10.57
N GLN A 255 -1.19 8.11 11.71
CA GLN A 255 -0.25 8.25 12.82
C GLN A 255 -0.77 7.52 14.05
N PHE A 256 0.10 6.78 14.74
CA PHE A 256 -0.27 6.03 15.94
C PHE A 256 0.93 5.81 16.85
N SER A 257 0.66 5.48 18.12
CA SER A 257 1.68 5.05 19.08
C SER A 257 1.38 3.61 19.56
N PRO A 258 2.36 2.68 19.59
CA PRO A 258 2.11 1.26 19.87
C PRO A 258 1.64 0.99 21.30
N VAL A 259 1.95 1.90 22.23
CA VAL A 259 1.65 1.79 23.67
C VAL A 259 0.33 2.51 24.05
N GLY A 260 -0.41 3.02 23.07
CA GLY A 260 -1.62 3.82 23.28
C GLY A 260 -1.32 5.18 23.91
N GLU A 261 -2.29 5.76 24.62
CA GLU A 261 -2.19 7.09 25.25
C GLU A 261 -1.18 7.16 26.42
N SER A 262 -0.57 6.04 26.81
CA SER A 262 0.51 6.03 27.80
C SER A 262 1.78 6.62 27.16
N ARG A 263 1.85 7.96 27.15
CA ARG A 263 2.91 8.82 26.58
C ARG A 263 4.31 8.62 27.17
N LYS A 264 4.61 7.50 27.83
CA LYS A 264 5.93 7.28 28.45
C LYS A 264 7.06 7.14 27.43
N SER A 265 6.79 6.74 26.19
CA SER A 265 7.84 6.57 25.16
C SER A 265 8.00 7.77 24.23
N GLY A 266 7.01 8.65 24.06
CA GLY A 266 7.07 9.76 23.08
C GLY A 266 7.11 9.34 21.60
N GLU A 267 7.43 8.08 21.31
CA GLU A 267 7.54 7.51 19.96
C GLU A 267 6.20 7.45 19.22
N VAL A 268 6.19 7.96 17.99
CA VAL A 268 5.05 7.98 17.07
C VAL A 268 5.45 7.29 15.77
N TYR A 269 4.59 6.41 15.25
CA TYR A 269 4.75 5.84 13.93
C TYR A 269 3.84 6.56 12.94
N ARG A 270 4.39 6.86 11.77
CA ARG A 270 3.66 7.38 10.61
C ARG A 270 3.66 6.32 9.53
N LEU A 271 2.52 5.67 9.30
CA LEU A 271 2.37 4.57 8.36
C LEU A 271 1.70 5.06 7.08
N TYR A 272 2.30 4.73 5.94
CA TYR A 272 1.81 5.06 4.62
C TYR A 272 1.33 3.80 3.88
N ASP A 273 0.08 3.79 3.42
CA ASP A 273 -0.45 2.82 2.46
C ASP A 273 -0.45 3.42 1.05
N VAL A 274 0.01 2.62 0.09
CA VAL A 274 0.11 3.01 -1.31
C VAL A 274 -0.43 1.93 -2.23
N GLY A 275 -0.97 2.35 -3.37
CA GLY A 275 -1.40 1.43 -4.43
C GLY A 275 -0.24 0.52 -4.88
N GLY A 276 -0.49 -0.79 -4.93
CA GLY A 276 0.51 -1.80 -5.32
C GLY A 276 0.51 -2.23 -6.78
N GLN A 277 -0.55 -1.84 -7.51
CA GLN A 277 -0.69 -2.12 -8.94
C GLN A 277 0.35 -1.35 -9.75
N ARG A 278 0.77 -1.90 -10.90
CA ARG A 278 1.90 -1.35 -11.67
C ARG A 278 1.76 0.15 -11.97
N ASN A 279 0.55 0.62 -12.29
CA ASN A 279 0.26 2.04 -12.59
C ASN A 279 0.41 2.97 -11.37
N GLU A 280 0.22 2.45 -10.15
CA GLU A 280 0.31 3.24 -8.92
C GLU A 280 1.76 3.36 -8.38
N ARG A 281 2.65 2.45 -8.79
CA ARG A 281 4.05 2.41 -8.29
C ARG A 281 4.86 3.65 -8.62
N ARG A 282 4.48 4.41 -9.65
CA ARG A 282 5.12 5.70 -9.99
C ARG A 282 5.08 6.69 -8.82
N LYS A 283 4.06 6.59 -7.96
CA LYS A 283 3.88 7.46 -6.79
C LYS A 283 4.79 7.10 -5.61
N TRP A 284 5.39 5.92 -5.60
CA TRP A 284 6.17 5.41 -4.46
C TRP A 284 7.43 6.23 -4.19
N ILE A 285 8.12 6.69 -5.24
CA ILE A 285 9.42 7.37 -5.13
C ILE A 285 9.32 8.64 -4.25
N HIS A 286 8.18 9.33 -4.29
CA HIS A 286 7.92 10.53 -3.47
C HIS A 286 7.85 10.25 -1.96
N LEU A 287 7.73 8.99 -1.56
CA LEU A 287 7.61 8.58 -0.16
C LEU A 287 8.89 7.93 0.39
N PHE A 288 9.91 7.74 -0.44
CA PHE A 288 11.09 6.96 -0.06
C PHE A 288 12.09 7.70 0.83
N GLU A 289 11.97 9.02 0.96
CA GLU A 289 12.83 9.80 1.84
C GLU A 289 12.53 9.55 3.32
N GLY A 290 13.58 9.39 4.13
CA GLY A 290 13.47 9.30 5.59
C GLY A 290 12.69 8.08 6.10
N VAL A 291 12.64 6.98 5.35
CA VAL A 291 11.89 5.77 5.76
C VAL A 291 12.70 4.96 6.78
N THR A 292 12.17 4.85 8.00
CA THR A 292 12.73 4.02 9.08
C THR A 292 12.63 2.54 8.74
N ALA A 293 11.46 2.10 8.27
CA ALA A 293 11.26 0.71 7.86
C ALA A 293 10.24 0.54 6.72
N VAL A 294 10.55 -0.40 5.83
CA VAL A 294 9.62 -0.91 4.83
C VAL A 294 8.98 -2.18 5.37
N ILE A 295 7.65 -2.20 5.38
CA ILE A 295 6.86 -3.41 5.58
C ILE A 295 6.45 -3.91 4.20
N PHE A 296 7.11 -4.95 3.71
CA PHE A 296 6.82 -5.52 2.40
C PHE A 296 5.83 -6.67 2.54
N CYS A 297 4.62 -6.52 2.01
CA CYS A 297 3.59 -7.55 2.00
C CYS A 297 3.70 -8.41 0.74
N ALA A 298 4.02 -9.69 0.92
CA ALA A 298 4.03 -10.71 -0.13
C ALA A 298 2.89 -11.71 0.12
N ALA A 299 1.93 -11.81 -0.79
CA ALA A 299 0.85 -12.79 -0.68
C ALA A 299 1.34 -14.16 -1.16
N ILE A 300 1.74 -15.01 -0.22
CA ILE A 300 2.38 -16.28 -0.57
C ILE A 300 1.44 -17.30 -1.19
N SER A 301 0.13 -17.10 -1.04
CA SER A 301 -0.92 -17.94 -1.63
C SER A 301 -1.11 -17.74 -3.13
N GLU A 302 -0.49 -16.74 -3.76
CA GLU A 302 -0.73 -16.37 -5.16
C GLU A 302 0.23 -17.06 -6.15
N TYR A 303 0.87 -18.16 -5.74
CA TYR A 303 1.86 -18.88 -6.55
C TYR A 303 1.27 -19.57 -7.79
N ASP A 304 -0.05 -19.75 -7.85
CA ASP A 304 -0.82 -20.41 -8.91
C ASP A 304 -1.72 -19.45 -9.70
N GLN A 305 -1.57 -18.14 -9.48
CA GLN A 305 -2.43 -17.09 -10.04
C GLN A 305 -1.65 -16.17 -10.99
N MET A 306 -2.38 -15.58 -11.94
CA MET A 306 -1.85 -14.58 -12.88
C MET A 306 -2.25 -13.16 -12.44
N LEU A 307 -1.44 -12.17 -12.81
CA LEU A 307 -1.74 -10.77 -12.50
C LEU A 307 -3.02 -10.30 -13.19
N PHE A 308 -3.67 -9.33 -12.57
CA PHE A 308 -4.81 -8.65 -13.18
C PHE A 308 -4.37 -7.79 -14.37
N GLU A 309 -3.20 -7.16 -14.28
CA GLU A 309 -2.67 -6.28 -15.34
C GLU A 309 -2.06 -7.03 -16.53
N ASP A 310 -1.72 -8.31 -16.35
CA ASP A 310 -1.03 -9.16 -17.32
C ASP A 310 -1.29 -10.63 -17.00
N GLU A 311 -2.28 -11.20 -17.69
CA GLU A 311 -2.73 -12.59 -17.49
C GLU A 311 -1.66 -13.64 -17.87
N THR A 312 -0.53 -13.24 -18.46
CA THR A 312 0.59 -14.14 -18.75
C THR A 312 1.63 -14.18 -17.64
N LYS A 313 1.58 -13.22 -16.70
CA LYS A 313 2.56 -13.08 -15.63
C LYS A 313 2.03 -13.63 -14.31
N ASN A 314 2.71 -14.65 -13.78
CA ASN A 314 2.42 -15.20 -12.46
C ASN A 314 2.63 -14.16 -11.34
N ARG A 315 1.69 -14.07 -10.38
CA ARG A 315 1.69 -13.08 -9.29
C ARG A 315 2.87 -13.23 -8.33
N MET A 316 3.30 -14.46 -8.04
CA MET A 316 4.47 -14.71 -7.20
C MET A 316 5.77 -14.27 -7.91
N MET A 317 5.88 -14.49 -9.22
CA MET A 317 7.02 -13.99 -10.01
C MET A 317 7.08 -12.47 -10.03
N GLU A 318 5.95 -11.78 -10.17
CA GLU A 318 5.87 -10.33 -10.02
C GLU A 318 6.31 -9.89 -8.62
N THR A 319 5.85 -10.58 -7.57
CA THR A 319 6.20 -10.26 -6.18
C THR A 319 7.71 -10.42 -5.93
N LYS A 320 8.32 -11.47 -6.49
CA LYS A 320 9.76 -11.71 -6.48
C LYS A 320 10.53 -10.54 -7.11
N GLU A 321 10.18 -10.18 -8.34
CA GLU A 321 10.83 -9.10 -9.10
C GLU A 321 10.66 -7.74 -8.43
N LEU A 322 9.46 -7.49 -7.90
CA LEU A 322 9.17 -6.26 -7.17
C LEU A 322 9.99 -6.18 -5.87
N PHE A 323 10.08 -7.26 -5.11
CA PHE A 323 10.89 -7.29 -3.89
C PHE A 323 12.37 -7.04 -4.20
N ASP A 324 12.92 -7.74 -5.19
CA ASP A 324 14.28 -7.52 -5.69
C ASP A 324 14.52 -6.05 -6.07
N TRP A 325 13.59 -5.45 -6.83
CA TRP A 325 13.67 -4.04 -7.21
C TRP A 325 13.65 -3.10 -6.00
N VAL A 326 12.76 -3.32 -5.02
CA VAL A 326 12.69 -2.50 -3.80
C VAL A 326 14.00 -2.56 -3.02
N LEU A 327 14.58 -3.75 -2.85
CA LEU A 327 15.82 -3.93 -2.08
C LEU A 327 17.03 -3.17 -2.67
N LYS A 328 17.00 -2.92 -3.99
CA LYS A 328 18.06 -2.24 -4.74
C LYS A 328 17.98 -0.71 -4.68
N GLN A 329 16.86 -0.12 -4.23
CA GLN A 329 16.71 1.34 -4.17
C GLN A 329 17.76 1.98 -3.25
N SER A 330 18.36 3.09 -3.68
CA SER A 330 19.42 3.80 -2.95
C SER A 330 18.93 4.45 -1.66
N CYS A 331 17.70 4.98 -1.66
CA CYS A 331 17.04 5.54 -0.49
C CYS A 331 16.81 4.55 0.66
N PHE A 332 16.91 3.23 0.41
CA PHE A 332 16.71 2.18 1.42
C PHE A 332 18.02 1.53 1.88
N GLU A 333 19.12 2.28 1.84
CA GLU A 333 20.44 1.81 2.24
C GLU A 333 20.48 1.37 3.72
N ASN A 334 19.96 2.22 4.62
CA ASN A 334 19.91 1.97 6.07
C ASN A 334 18.50 1.58 6.57
N THR A 335 17.52 1.49 5.68
CA THR A 335 16.13 1.21 6.03
C THR A 335 15.93 -0.24 6.45
N SER A 336 15.21 -0.46 7.55
CA SER A 336 14.87 -1.81 8.02
C SER A 336 13.80 -2.46 7.12
N PHE A 337 13.90 -3.76 6.88
CA PHE A 337 12.94 -4.53 6.08
C PHE A 337 12.19 -5.56 6.92
N MET A 338 10.86 -5.39 6.97
CA MET A 338 9.93 -6.32 7.61
C MET A 338 9.12 -7.00 6.50
N LEU A 339 9.50 -8.23 6.15
CA LEU A 339 8.81 -9.02 5.12
C LEU A 339 7.62 -9.76 5.75
N PHE A 340 6.42 -9.41 5.33
CA PHE A 340 5.18 -10.09 5.73
C PHE A 340 4.81 -11.10 4.64
N LEU A 341 5.01 -12.39 4.94
CA LEU A 341 4.49 -13.49 4.15
C LEU A 341 3.01 -13.65 4.53
N ASN A 342 2.14 -12.96 3.78
CA ASN A 342 0.73 -12.77 4.07
C ASN A 342 -0.16 -13.80 3.35
N LYS A 343 -1.43 -13.87 3.75
CA LYS A 343 -2.43 -14.84 3.28
C LYS A 343 -2.05 -16.28 3.61
N PHE A 344 -1.41 -16.50 4.76
CA PHE A 344 -0.99 -17.84 5.18
C PHE A 344 -2.15 -18.83 5.35
N ASP A 345 -3.32 -18.34 5.77
CA ASP A 345 -4.57 -19.08 5.89
C ASP A 345 -5.08 -19.64 4.55
N ILE A 346 -4.89 -18.90 3.46
CA ILE A 346 -5.20 -19.35 2.10
C ILE A 346 -4.11 -20.31 1.62
N PHE A 347 -2.85 -19.96 1.87
CA PHE A 347 -1.69 -20.80 1.52
C PHE A 347 -1.79 -22.20 2.16
N GLU A 348 -2.11 -22.29 3.45
CA GLU A 348 -2.27 -23.54 4.21
C GLU A 348 -3.25 -24.50 3.54
N LYS A 349 -4.38 -23.99 3.04
CA LYS A 349 -5.38 -24.79 2.33
C LYS A 349 -4.93 -25.16 0.91
N LYS A 350 -4.23 -24.24 0.23
CA LYS A 350 -3.88 -24.36 -1.19
C LYS A 350 -2.74 -25.35 -1.43
N VAL A 351 -1.68 -25.32 -0.61
CA VAL A 351 -0.51 -26.21 -0.79
C VAL A 351 -0.82 -27.70 -0.66
N GLN A 352 -1.93 -28.03 0.00
CA GLN A 352 -2.42 -29.41 0.10
C GLN A 352 -3.10 -29.91 -1.19
N LYS A 353 -3.49 -29.00 -2.10
CA LYS A 353 -4.23 -29.31 -3.33
C LYS A 353 -3.43 -28.99 -4.59
N VAL A 354 -2.65 -27.92 -4.55
CA VAL A 354 -1.92 -27.38 -5.71
C VAL A 354 -0.42 -27.37 -5.38
N PRO A 355 0.41 -28.14 -6.09
CA PRO A 355 1.86 -28.20 -5.84
C PRO A 355 2.53 -26.85 -6.03
N LEU A 356 3.54 -26.51 -5.21
CA LEU A 356 4.31 -25.27 -5.37
C LEU A 356 5.06 -25.18 -6.70
N ASN A 357 5.46 -26.34 -7.26
CA ASN A 357 6.31 -26.45 -8.46
C ASN A 357 5.71 -25.82 -9.72
N ILE A 358 4.41 -25.54 -9.74
CA ILE A 358 3.76 -24.82 -10.84
C ILE A 358 4.27 -23.38 -10.98
N CYS A 359 4.71 -22.77 -9.87
CA CYS A 359 5.38 -21.50 -9.89
C CYS A 359 6.82 -21.69 -10.36
N GLU A 360 7.24 -20.93 -11.36
CA GLU A 360 8.59 -21.01 -11.91
C GLU A 360 9.68 -20.88 -10.84
N TRP A 361 9.48 -20.01 -9.85
CA TRP A 361 10.46 -19.78 -8.79
C TRP A 361 10.62 -20.97 -7.83
N PHE A 362 9.63 -21.85 -7.79
CA PHE A 362 9.52 -22.96 -6.83
C PHE A 362 9.62 -24.34 -7.52
N ARG A 363 10.07 -24.41 -8.78
CA ARG A 363 10.16 -25.65 -9.57
C ARG A 363 10.97 -26.77 -8.89
N ASP A 364 11.94 -26.41 -8.07
CA ASP A 364 12.83 -27.31 -7.32
C ASP A 364 12.26 -27.77 -5.97
N TYR A 365 11.04 -27.36 -5.61
CA TYR A 365 10.38 -27.82 -4.39
C TYR A 365 10.20 -29.34 -4.39
N GLN A 366 10.48 -30.00 -3.26
CA GLN A 366 10.25 -31.43 -3.08
C GLN A 366 9.36 -31.62 -1.84
N PRO A 367 8.13 -32.15 -1.98
CA PRO A 367 7.30 -32.44 -0.83
C PRO A 367 7.95 -33.53 0.02
N MET A 368 7.99 -33.33 1.34
CA MET A 368 8.67 -34.24 2.27
C MET A 368 7.71 -34.93 3.24
N ALA A 369 6.47 -34.45 3.37
CA ALA A 369 5.51 -34.99 4.30
C ALA A 369 4.07 -34.87 3.76
N SER A 370 3.09 -35.10 4.63
CA SER A 370 1.67 -34.88 4.33
C SER A 370 0.99 -34.06 5.43
N GLY A 371 -0.15 -33.44 5.11
CA GLY A 371 -0.93 -32.64 6.05
C GLY A 371 -0.15 -31.44 6.61
N LYS A 372 -0.22 -31.23 7.93
CA LYS A 372 0.38 -30.05 8.58
C LYS A 372 1.91 -29.96 8.44
N GLN A 373 2.60 -31.11 8.42
CA GLN A 373 4.05 -31.12 8.26
C GLN A 373 4.45 -30.62 6.87
N GLU A 374 3.66 -30.95 5.85
CA GLU A 374 3.87 -30.46 4.48
C GLU A 374 3.63 -28.96 4.37
N VAL A 375 2.61 -28.42 5.05
CA VAL A 375 2.35 -26.97 5.09
C VAL A 375 3.53 -26.20 5.68
N GLU A 376 4.08 -26.66 6.80
CA GLU A 376 5.23 -26.01 7.44
C GLU A 376 6.49 -26.15 6.58
N HIS A 377 6.71 -27.30 5.95
CA HIS A 377 7.82 -27.50 5.03
C HIS A 377 7.74 -26.58 3.79
N ALA A 378 6.55 -26.49 3.18
CA ALA A 378 6.26 -25.58 2.07
C ALA A 378 6.48 -24.12 2.47
N TYR A 379 6.04 -23.72 3.67
CA TYR A 379 6.25 -22.38 4.20
C TYR A 379 7.73 -22.06 4.40
N GLU A 380 8.50 -22.95 5.05
CA GLU A 380 9.94 -22.74 5.27
C GLU A 380 10.71 -22.71 3.93
N PHE A 381 10.31 -23.49 2.93
CA PHE A 381 10.87 -23.39 1.59
C PHE A 381 10.63 -22.02 0.95
N VAL A 382 9.38 -21.53 0.94
CA VAL A 382 9.05 -20.21 0.38
C VAL A 382 9.79 -19.11 1.13
N LYS A 383 9.81 -19.16 2.46
CA LYS A 383 10.57 -18.23 3.31
C LYS A 383 12.05 -18.24 2.95
N LYS A 384 12.67 -19.40 2.81
CA LYS A 384 14.07 -19.54 2.42
C LYS A 384 14.35 -18.91 1.04
N LYS A 385 13.47 -19.08 0.06
CA LYS A 385 13.60 -18.42 -1.26
C LYS A 385 13.63 -16.89 -1.14
N PHE A 386 12.79 -16.31 -0.28
CA PHE A 386 12.82 -14.87 0.01
C PHE A 386 14.08 -14.43 0.78
N GLU A 387 14.57 -15.24 1.72
CA GLU A 387 15.83 -14.99 2.42
C GLU A 387 17.01 -14.99 1.44
N GLU A 388 17.12 -16.01 0.61
CA GLU A 388 18.13 -16.11 -0.44
C GLU A 388 18.08 -14.91 -1.38
N LEU A 389 16.89 -14.51 -1.83
CA LEU A 389 16.70 -13.32 -2.66
C LEU A 389 17.14 -12.04 -1.94
N TYR A 390 16.80 -11.89 -0.66
CA TYR A 390 17.22 -10.74 0.14
C TYR A 390 18.75 -10.61 0.17
N PHE A 391 19.46 -11.69 0.48
CA PHE A 391 20.92 -11.66 0.56
C PHE A 391 21.60 -11.56 -0.81
N GLN A 392 21.02 -12.11 -1.87
CA GLN A 392 21.53 -11.96 -3.24
C GLN A 392 21.42 -10.52 -3.76
N SER A 393 20.35 -9.83 -3.39
CA SER A 393 20.05 -8.47 -3.88
C SER A 393 20.64 -7.37 -3.00
N THR A 394 21.11 -7.70 -1.81
CA THR A 394 21.68 -6.75 -0.85
C THR A 394 23.21 -6.69 -1.02
N LYS A 395 23.73 -5.52 -1.39
CA LYS A 395 25.18 -5.27 -1.48
C LYS A 395 25.85 -5.42 -0.10
N PRO A 396 27.16 -5.73 -0.02
CA PRO A 396 27.89 -5.83 1.25
C PRO A 396 27.76 -4.60 2.15
N GLU A 397 27.75 -3.41 1.55
CA GLU A 397 27.57 -2.11 2.24
C GLU A 397 26.21 -1.95 2.93
N ARG A 398 25.22 -2.78 2.55
CA ARG A 398 23.83 -2.75 3.06
C ARG A 398 23.51 -3.92 3.99
N VAL A 399 24.48 -4.78 4.31
CA VAL A 399 24.23 -6.03 5.04
C VAL A 399 23.81 -5.80 6.50
N ASP A 400 24.13 -4.63 7.05
CA ASP A 400 23.88 -4.28 8.46
C ASP A 400 22.46 -3.77 8.73
N ARG A 401 21.62 -3.60 7.70
CA ARG A 401 20.21 -3.22 7.88
C ARG A 401 19.41 -4.39 8.44
N VAL A 402 18.43 -4.09 9.29
CA VAL A 402 17.61 -5.12 9.91
C VAL A 402 16.72 -5.77 8.86
N PHE A 403 16.71 -7.11 8.83
CA PHE A 403 15.78 -7.90 8.04
C PHE A 403 15.07 -8.94 8.91
N LYS A 404 13.73 -8.92 8.89
CA LYS A 404 12.89 -9.88 9.60
C LYS A 404 11.76 -10.36 8.71
N ILE A 405 11.42 -11.64 8.85
CA ILE A 405 10.31 -12.27 8.13
C ILE A 405 9.25 -12.70 9.12
N TYR A 406 7.99 -12.39 8.80
CA TYR A 406 6.84 -12.72 9.61
C TYR A 406 5.81 -13.48 8.77
N ARG A 407 5.37 -14.61 9.30
CA ARG A 407 4.16 -15.29 8.82
C ARG A 407 2.94 -14.51 9.27
N THR A 408 2.07 -14.13 8.34
CA THR A 408 0.93 -13.26 8.64
C THR A 408 -0.35 -13.71 7.94
N THR A 409 -1.46 -13.44 8.60
CA THR A 409 -2.81 -13.41 8.02
C THR A 409 -3.38 -12.05 8.40
N ALA A 410 -3.46 -11.13 7.43
CA ALA A 410 -3.86 -9.76 7.68
C ALA A 410 -5.28 -9.63 8.23
N LEU A 411 -6.14 -10.63 8.05
CA LEU A 411 -7.49 -10.66 8.62
C LEU A 411 -7.50 -11.04 10.11
N ASP A 412 -6.47 -11.73 10.62
CA ASP A 412 -6.36 -12.09 12.03
C ASP A 412 -5.79 -10.93 12.86
N GLN A 413 -6.70 -10.21 13.52
CA GLN A 413 -6.35 -9.06 14.37
C GLN A 413 -5.38 -9.42 15.50
N LYS A 414 -5.50 -10.61 16.12
CA LYS A 414 -4.63 -11.01 17.24
C LYS A 414 -3.21 -11.28 16.73
N LEU A 415 -3.09 -11.94 15.59
CA LEU A 415 -1.81 -12.19 14.95
C LEU A 415 -1.14 -10.89 14.52
N VAL A 416 -1.86 -9.98 13.85
CA VAL A 416 -1.31 -8.67 13.45
C VAL A 416 -0.85 -7.86 14.68
N LYS A 417 -1.63 -7.86 15.77
CA LYS A 417 -1.23 -7.20 17.02
C LYS A 417 0.07 -7.76 17.59
N LYS A 418 0.23 -9.10 17.60
CA LYS A 418 1.46 -9.76 18.06
C LYS A 418 2.64 -9.44 17.15
N THR A 419 2.45 -9.55 15.84
CA THR A 419 3.48 -9.26 14.83
C THR A 419 3.95 -7.82 14.94
N PHE A 420 3.04 -6.85 15.07
CA PHE A 420 3.42 -5.44 15.16
C PHE A 420 4.17 -5.10 16.45
N LYS A 421 3.86 -5.75 17.58
CA LYS A 421 4.67 -5.62 18.80
C LYS A 421 6.12 -6.05 18.57
N LEU A 422 6.34 -7.17 17.87
CA LEU A 422 7.68 -7.64 17.54
C LEU A 422 8.42 -6.70 16.58
N VAL A 423 7.69 -6.10 15.62
CA VAL A 423 8.24 -5.08 14.72
C VAL A 423 8.67 -3.84 15.52
N ASP A 424 7.79 -3.31 16.36
CA ASP A 424 8.08 -2.16 17.23
C ASP A 424 9.30 -2.42 18.15
N GLU A 425 9.35 -3.57 18.83
CA GLU A 425 10.51 -3.96 19.65
C GLU A 425 11.82 -4.00 18.84
N THR A 426 11.75 -4.53 17.61
CA THR A 426 12.91 -4.62 16.71
C THR A 426 13.39 -3.23 16.29
N LEU A 427 12.47 -2.35 15.92
CA LEU A 427 12.79 -0.98 15.49
C LEU A 427 13.33 -0.14 16.64
N ARG A 428 12.69 -0.19 17.82
CA ARG A 428 13.19 0.51 19.01
C ARG A 428 14.59 0.06 19.39
N ARG A 429 14.86 -1.24 19.37
CA ARG A 429 16.20 -1.77 19.65
C ARG A 429 17.23 -1.25 18.64
N ARG A 430 16.89 -1.22 17.35
CA ARG A 430 17.78 -0.70 16.31
C ARG A 430 18.11 0.77 16.53
N ASN A 431 17.09 1.60 16.79
CA ASN A 431 17.28 3.03 17.05
C ASN A 431 18.18 3.28 18.27
N LEU A 432 18.04 2.49 19.33
CA LEU A 432 18.91 2.59 20.51
C LEU A 432 20.37 2.23 20.20
N ILE A 433 20.60 1.21 19.35
CA ILE A 433 21.95 0.84 18.89
C ILE A 433 22.57 1.97 18.06
N GLU A 434 21.82 2.54 17.13
CA GLU A 434 22.30 3.66 16.29
C GLU A 434 22.57 4.93 17.10
N ALA A 435 21.83 5.15 18.20
CA ALA A 435 22.07 6.22 19.15
C ALA A 435 23.24 5.94 20.12
N GLY A 436 23.87 4.76 20.07
CA GLY A 436 24.96 4.37 20.98
C GLY A 436 24.53 4.12 22.42
N LEU A 437 23.24 3.80 22.65
CA LEU A 437 22.66 3.54 23.97
C LEU A 437 22.61 2.05 24.34
N LEU A 438 23.02 1.15 23.43
CA LEU A 438 22.99 -0.31 23.55
C LEU A 438 24.21 -0.99 22.89
#